data_AF-A0A3B5Q1J5-F1
#
_entry.id   AF-A0A3B5Q1J5-F1
#
_cell.length_a   1.000
_cell.length_b   1.000
_cell.length_c   1.000
_cell.angle_alpha   90.00
_cell.angle_beta   90.00
_cell.angle_gamma   90.00
#
_symmetry.space_group_name_H-M   'P 1'
#
loop_
_entity.id
_entity.type
_entity.pdbx_description
1 polymer ?
#
loop_
_entity_poly.entity_id
_entity_poly.type
_entity_poly.pdbx_seq_one_letter_code
_entity_poly.pdbx_strand_id
1 'polypeptide(L)'
;MATDSPLLLAAVTLLSAFQMGYLARRVGWSRMAHKILPPVVSGPPEFERTFRAHQNCVEFYPLFLVSLWTCGMFFSEVLAAATGLVYMAARQLYFNGYTQSTKKRLPGFYLTLAALLTLSVLAVVGITHGLLDKYFYTPI
;
A
#
# COMPACT_ATOMS: atom_id res chain seq x y z
N MET A 1 18.89 25.94 -8.65
CA MET A 1 18.70 24.87 -7.66
C MET A 1 17.69 23.92 -8.27
N ALA A 2 18.11 22.76 -8.76
CA ALA A 2 17.16 21.79 -9.29
C ALA A 2 16.22 21.43 -8.13
N THR A 3 14.93 21.64 -8.29
CA THR A 3 13.94 21.03 -7.39
C THR A 3 14.13 19.52 -7.56
N ASP A 4 14.78 18.88 -6.59
CA ASP A 4 14.91 17.41 -6.57
C ASP A 4 13.48 16.86 -6.60
N SER A 5 13.09 16.39 -7.79
CA SER A 5 11.78 15.83 -8.01
C SER A 5 11.68 14.56 -7.16
N PRO A 6 10.51 14.24 -6.57
CA PRO A 6 10.36 13.08 -5.69
C PRO A 6 10.34 11.76 -6.49
N LEU A 7 11.46 11.45 -7.16
CA LEU A 7 11.59 10.37 -8.12
C LEU A 7 11.43 9.00 -7.47
N LEU A 8 11.88 8.82 -6.21
CA LEU A 8 11.71 7.56 -5.51
C LEU A 8 10.25 7.34 -5.13
N LEU A 9 9.52 8.38 -4.70
CA LEU A 9 8.08 8.28 -4.42
C LEU A 9 7.31 7.97 -5.70
N ALA A 10 7.63 8.65 -6.80
CA ALA A 10 7.02 8.40 -8.10
C ALA A 10 7.28 6.97 -8.58
N ALA A 11 8.52 6.48 -8.46
CA ALA A 11 8.90 5.11 -8.84
C ALA A 11 8.14 4.07 -8.01
N VAL A 12 8.10 4.22 -6.68
CA VAL A 12 7.37 3.30 -5.79
C VAL A 12 5.87 3.34 -6.07
N THR A 13 5.29 4.53 -6.29
CA THR A 13 3.88 4.70 -6.64
C THR A 13 3.53 4.01 -7.95
N LEU A 14 4.36 4.16 -8.98
CA LEU A 14 4.14 3.52 -10.28
C LEU A 14 4.30 2.00 -10.18
N LEU A 15 5.31 1.53 -9.46
CA LEU A 15 5.51 0.10 -9.20
C LEU A 15 4.32 -0.50 -8.44
N SER A 16 3.80 0.21 -7.43
CA SER A 16 2.64 -0.26 -6.66
C SER A 16 1.36 -0.26 -7.50
N ALA A 17 1.21 0.65 -8.45
CA ALA A 17 0.10 0.63 -9.41
C ALA A 17 0.16 -0.61 -10.31
N PHE A 18 1.35 -0.97 -10.80
CA PHE A 18 1.55 -2.23 -11.53
C PHE A 18 1.22 -3.45 -10.67
N GLN A 19 1.61 -3.45 -9.39
CA GLN A 19 1.22 -4.51 -8.46
C GLN A 19 -0.30 -4.63 -8.33
N MET A 20 -1.01 -3.50 -8.14
CA MET A 20 -2.48 -3.51 -8.06
C MET A 20 -3.12 -4.06 -9.34
N GLY A 21 -2.61 -3.67 -10.53
CA GLY A 21 -3.05 -4.23 -11.80
C GLY A 21 -2.81 -5.74 -11.92
N TYR A 22 -1.65 -6.22 -11.44
CA TYR A 22 -1.35 -7.65 -11.37
C TYR A 22 -2.32 -8.40 -10.44
N LEU A 23 -2.62 -7.87 -9.25
CA LEU A 23 -3.57 -8.48 -8.33
C LEU A 23 -5.00 -8.48 -8.89
N ALA A 24 -5.41 -7.42 -9.59
CA ALA A 24 -6.69 -7.37 -10.28
C ALA A 24 -6.78 -8.45 -11.38
N ARG A 25 -5.70 -8.63 -12.16
CA ARG A 25 -5.60 -9.70 -13.17
C ARG A 25 -5.73 -11.09 -12.55
N ARG A 26 -5.15 -11.32 -11.36
CA ARG A 26 -5.31 -12.58 -10.61
C ARG A 26 -6.78 -12.87 -10.26
N VAL A 27 -7.56 -11.84 -9.92
CA VAL A 27 -9.02 -11.99 -9.74
C VAL A 27 -9.70 -12.37 -11.06
N GLY A 28 -9.33 -11.72 -12.17
CA GLY A 28 -9.86 -12.07 -13.50
C GLY A 28 -9.59 -13.52 -13.90
N TRP A 29 -8.37 -14.02 -13.64
CA TRP A 29 -8.03 -15.43 -13.84
C TRP A 29 -8.85 -16.36 -12.94
N SER A 30 -9.04 -15.99 -11.67
CA SER A 30 -9.87 -16.76 -10.75
C SER A 30 -11.34 -16.82 -11.19
N ARG A 31 -11.88 -15.72 -11.75
CA ARG A 31 -13.23 -15.71 -12.36
C ARG A 31 -13.35 -16.72 -13.50
N MET A 32 -12.38 -16.75 -14.41
CA MET A 32 -12.38 -17.72 -15.52
C MET A 32 -12.29 -19.15 -15.01
N ALA A 33 -11.38 -19.43 -14.07
CA ALA A 33 -11.18 -20.77 -13.51
C ALA A 33 -12.44 -21.32 -12.83
N HIS A 34 -13.19 -20.46 -12.13
CA HIS A 34 -14.40 -20.84 -11.39
C HIS A 34 -15.70 -20.48 -12.13
N LYS A 35 -15.63 -20.04 -13.38
CA LYS A 35 -16.77 -19.64 -14.23
C LYS A 35 -17.70 -18.59 -13.59
N ILE A 36 -17.13 -17.63 -12.86
CA ILE A 36 -17.90 -16.56 -12.19
C ILE A 36 -18.05 -15.34 -13.11
N LEU A 37 -19.20 -15.24 -13.77
CA LEU A 37 -19.55 -14.11 -14.63
C LEU A 37 -19.87 -12.85 -13.81
N PRO A 38 -19.39 -11.66 -14.20
CA PRO A 38 -19.89 -10.39 -13.66
C PRO A 38 -21.41 -10.27 -13.83
N PRO A 39 -22.15 -9.63 -12.89
CA PRO A 39 -21.67 -8.88 -11.73
C PRO A 39 -21.42 -9.73 -10.46
N VAL A 40 -21.50 -11.06 -10.54
CA VAL A 40 -21.42 -11.95 -9.38
C VAL A 40 -20.06 -11.85 -8.68
N VAL A 41 -20.08 -11.79 -7.35
CA VAL A 41 -18.89 -11.68 -6.48
C VAL A 41 -18.80 -12.76 -5.40
N SER A 42 -19.77 -13.68 -5.38
CA SER A 42 -19.77 -14.89 -4.54
C SER A 42 -19.53 -16.14 -5.39
N GLY A 43 -19.10 -17.23 -4.76
CA GLY A 43 -18.79 -18.47 -5.47
C GLY A 43 -18.01 -19.46 -4.61
N PRO A 44 -17.18 -20.33 -5.23
CA PRO A 44 -16.32 -21.23 -4.48
C PRO A 44 -15.39 -20.47 -3.53
N PRO A 45 -15.05 -21.04 -2.35
CA PRO A 45 -14.20 -20.38 -1.36
C PRO A 45 -12.86 -19.86 -1.93
N GLU A 46 -12.29 -20.53 -2.93
CA GLU A 46 -11.04 -20.15 -3.62
C GLU A 46 -11.19 -18.81 -4.35
N PHE A 47 -12.30 -18.64 -5.07
CA PHE A 47 -12.64 -17.42 -5.76
C PHE A 47 -12.89 -16.29 -4.75
N GLU A 48 -13.72 -16.54 -3.74
CA GLU A 48 -14.06 -15.53 -2.74
C GLU A 48 -12.82 -15.04 -1.98
N ARG A 49 -11.92 -15.95 -1.58
CA ARG A 49 -10.64 -15.57 -0.96
C ARG A 49 -9.80 -14.70 -1.88
N THR A 50 -9.68 -15.05 -3.16
CA THR A 50 -8.91 -14.27 -4.15
C THR A 50 -9.52 -12.88 -4.35
N PHE A 51 -10.85 -12.81 -4.49
CA PHE A 51 -11.58 -11.55 -4.65
C PHE A 51 -11.44 -10.65 -3.41
N ARG A 52 -11.67 -11.19 -2.20
CA ARG A 52 -11.53 -10.45 -0.93
C ARG A 52 -10.10 -10.03 -0.65
N ALA A 53 -9.10 -10.82 -1.03
CA ALA A 53 -7.70 -10.44 -0.92
C ALA A 53 -7.39 -9.20 -1.76
N HIS A 54 -7.85 -9.15 -3.01
CA HIS A 54 -7.71 -7.98 -3.86
C HIS A 54 -8.47 -6.76 -3.32
N GLN A 55 -9.74 -6.94 -2.93
CA GLN A 55 -10.56 -5.85 -2.39
C GLN A 55 -9.92 -5.19 -1.16
N ASN A 56 -9.36 -5.99 -0.24
CA ASN A 56 -8.65 -5.43 0.90
C ASN A 56 -7.39 -4.66 0.49
N CYS A 57 -6.67 -5.09 -0.55
CA CYS A 57 -5.56 -4.29 -1.08
C CYS A 57 -6.05 -2.95 -1.65
N VAL A 58 -7.20 -2.93 -2.34
CA VAL A 58 -7.84 -1.71 -2.88
C VAL A 58 -8.23 -0.76 -1.75
N GLU A 59 -8.89 -1.25 -0.71
CA GLU A 59 -9.36 -0.45 0.45
C GLU A 59 -8.21 0.30 1.14
N PHE A 60 -7.03 -0.31 1.21
CA PHE A 60 -5.86 0.27 1.87
C PHE A 60 -4.93 1.03 0.94
N TYR A 61 -5.08 0.90 -0.38
CA TYR A 61 -4.20 1.57 -1.34
C TYR A 61 -4.22 3.10 -1.18
N PRO A 62 -5.38 3.76 -0.94
CA PRO A 62 -5.41 5.19 -0.62
C PRO A 62 -4.64 5.54 0.66
N LEU A 63 -4.77 4.73 1.72
CA LEU A 63 -4.05 4.95 2.98
C LEU A 63 -2.54 4.87 2.77
N PHE A 64 -2.09 3.90 1.97
CA PHE A 64 -0.70 3.76 1.58
C PHE A 64 -0.20 4.98 0.80
N LEU A 65 -0.91 5.41 -0.24
CA LEU A 65 -0.48 6.56 -1.05
C LEU A 65 -0.39 7.84 -0.23
N VAL A 66 -1.42 8.14 0.58
CA VAL A 66 -1.39 9.33 1.46
C VAL A 66 -0.19 9.25 2.40
N SER A 67 -0.01 8.13 3.10
CA SER A 67 1.08 8.00 4.08
C SER A 67 2.47 8.04 3.42
N LEU A 68 2.64 7.40 2.26
CA LEU A 68 3.89 7.40 1.49
C LEU A 68 4.29 8.82 1.08
N TRP A 69 3.36 9.55 0.46
CA TRP A 69 3.63 10.90 -0.03
C TRP A 69 3.84 11.88 1.11
N THR A 70 3.02 11.82 2.16
CA THR A 70 3.22 12.69 3.33
C THR A 70 4.55 12.39 4.03
N CYS A 71 4.91 11.12 4.25
CA CYS A 71 6.22 10.77 4.81
C CYS A 71 7.38 11.24 3.93
N GLY A 72 7.26 11.05 2.62
CA GLY A 72 8.32 11.40 1.68
C GLY A 72 8.56 12.90 1.55
N MET A 73 7.49 13.69 1.56
CA MET A 73 7.55 15.15 1.41
C MET A 73 7.93 15.88 2.69
N PHE A 74 7.50 15.38 3.85
CA PHE A 74 7.66 16.09 5.13
C PHE A 74 8.72 15.49 6.05
N PHE A 75 9.21 14.28 5.80
CA PHE A 75 10.19 13.62 6.66
C PHE A 75 11.43 13.14 5.90
N SER A 76 11.29 12.15 5.03
CA SER A 76 12.41 11.61 4.26
C SER A 76 11.91 10.79 3.06
N GLU A 77 12.27 11.22 1.86
CA GLU A 77 11.95 10.50 0.62
C GLU A 77 12.49 9.06 0.62
N VAL A 78 13.75 8.88 1.02
CA VAL A 78 14.42 7.57 1.01
C VAL A 78 13.75 6.59 1.97
N LEU A 79 13.44 7.02 3.20
CA LEU A 79 12.78 6.16 4.19
C LEU A 79 11.34 5.84 3.78
N ALA A 80 10.62 6.81 3.21
CA ALA A 80 9.29 6.58 2.66
C ALA A 80 9.32 5.54 1.53
N ALA A 81 10.25 5.68 0.58
CA ALA A 81 10.38 4.75 -0.53
C ALA A 81 10.76 3.33 -0.07
N ALA A 82 11.75 3.20 0.83
CA ALA A 82 12.16 1.91 1.38
C ALA A 82 11.01 1.22 2.13
N THR A 83 10.28 1.96 2.97
CA THR A 83 9.11 1.44 3.69
C THR A 83 7.97 1.09 2.73
N GLY A 84 7.81 1.85 1.64
CA GLY A 84 6.84 1.55 0.59
C GLY A 84 7.14 0.25 -0.15
N LEU A 85 8.40 -0.07 -0.42
CA LEU A 85 8.79 -1.37 -0.97
C LEU A 85 8.48 -2.52 0.00
N VAL A 86 8.69 -2.31 1.31
CA VAL A 86 8.28 -3.28 2.35
C VAL A 86 6.77 -3.48 2.36
N TYR A 87 5.98 -2.40 2.28
CA TYR A 87 4.52 -2.49 2.16
C TYR A 87 4.09 -3.32 0.95
N MET A 88 4.72 -3.11 -0.22
CA MET A 88 4.43 -3.87 -1.43
C MET A 88 4.75 -5.36 -1.27
N ALA A 89 5.90 -5.70 -0.69
CA ALA A 89 6.25 -7.08 -0.38
C ALA A 89 5.24 -7.72 0.59
N ALA A 90 4.83 -6.97 1.62
CA ALA A 90 3.80 -7.39 2.58
C ALA A 90 2.46 -7.68 1.90
N ARG A 91 2.05 -6.83 0.94
CA ARG A 91 0.84 -7.02 0.13
C ARG A 91 0.91 -8.26 -0.74
N GLN A 92 2.07 -8.54 -1.33
CA GLN A 92 2.26 -9.77 -2.11
C GLN A 92 2.16 -11.02 -1.23
N LEU A 93 2.76 -10.98 -0.04
CA LEU A 93 2.68 -12.06 0.95
C LEU A 93 1.24 -12.26 1.44
N TYR A 94 0.55 -11.17 1.78
CA TYR A 94 -0.85 -11.18 2.21
C TYR A 94 -1.74 -11.82 1.14
N PHE A 95 -1.64 -11.34 -0.10
CA PHE A 95 -2.48 -11.82 -1.19
C PHE A 95 -2.25 -13.30 -1.47
N ASN A 96 -0.99 -13.71 -1.65
CA ASN A 96 -0.64 -15.10 -1.92
C ASN A 96 -1.08 -16.01 -0.76
N GLY A 97 -0.85 -15.60 0.49
CA GLY A 97 -1.30 -16.35 1.67
C GLY A 97 -2.82 -16.50 1.71
N TYR A 98 -3.56 -15.41 1.48
CA TYR A 98 -5.02 -15.43 1.55
C TYR A 98 -5.64 -16.32 0.46
N THR A 99 -5.10 -16.31 -0.76
CA THR A 99 -5.60 -17.19 -1.84
C THR A 99 -5.54 -18.68 -1.44
N GLN A 100 -4.54 -19.08 -0.64
CA GLN A 100 -4.40 -20.44 -0.14
C GLN A 100 -5.31 -20.73 1.05
N SER A 101 -5.33 -19.87 2.07
CA SER A 101 -6.22 -20.03 3.23
C SER A 101 -6.42 -18.73 3.99
N THR A 102 -7.52 -18.64 4.74
CA THR A 102 -7.84 -17.46 5.56
C THR A 102 -6.80 -17.17 6.64
N LYS A 103 -6.16 -18.20 7.21
CA LYS A 103 -5.14 -18.04 8.25
C LYS A 103 -3.79 -17.58 7.69
N LYS A 104 -3.42 -18.03 6.49
CA LYS A 104 -2.13 -17.71 5.87
C LYS A 104 -2.00 -16.24 5.43
N ARG A 105 -3.09 -15.47 5.45
CA ARG A 105 -3.05 -14.02 5.17
C ARG A 105 -2.38 -13.20 6.29
N LEU A 106 -2.40 -13.71 7.53
CA LEU A 106 -2.07 -12.91 8.71
C LEU A 106 -0.64 -12.35 8.73
N PRO A 107 0.42 -13.11 8.37
CA PRO A 107 1.78 -12.56 8.40
C PRO A 107 1.95 -11.34 7.47
N GLY A 108 1.45 -11.43 6.23
CA GLY A 108 1.48 -10.31 5.29
C GLY A 108 0.59 -9.15 5.75
N PHE A 109 -0.54 -9.45 6.41
CA PHE A 109 -1.42 -8.43 6.97
C PHE A 109 -0.73 -7.62 8.08
N TYR A 110 -0.09 -8.28 9.04
CA TYR A 110 0.60 -7.59 10.13
C TYR A 110 1.80 -6.77 9.63
N LEU A 111 2.56 -7.30 8.67
CA LEU A 111 3.66 -6.54 8.06
C LEU A 111 3.14 -5.31 7.30
N THR A 112 1.98 -5.43 6.64
CA THR A 112 1.30 -4.31 5.99
C THR A 112 0.93 -3.22 7.00
N LEU A 113 0.35 -3.61 8.14
CA LEU A 113 -0.01 -2.68 9.21
C LEU A 113 1.23 -2.00 9.81
N ALA A 114 2.29 -2.76 10.05
CA ALA A 114 3.56 -2.21 10.55
C ALA A 114 4.14 -1.18 9.58
N ALA A 115 4.21 -1.49 8.27
CA ALA A 115 4.71 -0.54 7.27
C ALA A 115 3.87 0.74 7.19
N LEU A 116 2.53 0.62 7.23
CA LEU A 116 1.64 1.78 7.23
C LEU A 116 1.76 2.63 8.49
N LEU A 117 1.87 1.99 9.66
CA LEU A 117 2.08 2.69 10.91
C LEU A 117 3.41 3.44 10.89
N THR A 118 4.49 2.82 10.41
CA THR A 118 5.79 3.48 10.24
C THR A 118 5.68 4.71 9.35
N LEU A 119 5.10 4.58 8.14
CA LEU A 119 4.90 5.74 7.24
C LEU A 119 4.09 6.85 7.92
N SER A 120 3.01 6.49 8.61
CA SER A 120 2.11 7.45 9.27
C SER A 120 2.81 8.18 10.43
N VAL A 121 3.56 7.47 11.26
CA VAL A 121 4.29 8.07 12.38
C VAL A 121 5.37 9.03 11.87
N LEU A 122 6.16 8.61 10.87
CA LEU A 122 7.19 9.47 10.29
C LEU A 122 6.57 10.71 9.61
N ALA A 123 5.44 10.55 8.92
CA ALA A 123 4.68 11.66 8.37
C ALA A 123 4.22 12.66 9.46
N VAL A 124 3.68 12.18 10.57
CA VAL A 124 3.26 13.02 11.70
C VAL A 124 4.46 13.76 12.31
N VAL A 125 5.59 13.09 12.50
CA VAL A 125 6.83 13.72 12.99
C VAL A 125 7.28 14.84 12.05
N GLY A 126 7.34 14.56 10.74
CA GLY A 126 7.74 15.54 9.73
C GLY A 126 6.81 16.76 9.66
N ILE A 127 5.50 16.53 9.66
CA ILE A 127 4.51 17.63 9.68
C ILE A 127 4.67 18.45 10.96
N THR A 128 4.78 17.80 12.12
CA THR A 128 4.88 18.49 13.41
C THR A 128 6.14 19.36 13.46
N HIS A 129 7.28 18.85 13.02
CA HIS A 129 8.51 19.62 12.90
C HIS A 129 8.33 20.83 11.98
N GLY A 130 7.76 20.64 10.78
CA GLY A 130 7.51 21.74 9.85
C GLY A 130 6.53 22.80 10.37
N LEU A 131 5.51 22.40 11.15
CA LEU A 131 4.59 23.33 11.81
C LEU A 131 5.30 24.13 12.91
N LEU A 132 6.10 23.46 13.72
CA LEU A 132 6.88 24.10 14.79
C LEU A 132 7.84 25.13 14.23
N ASP A 133 8.63 24.76 13.22
CA ASP A 133 9.56 25.67 12.57
C ASP A 133 8.86 26.90 12.00
N LYS A 134 7.81 26.67 11.19
CA LYS A 134 7.12 27.72 10.44
C LYS A 134 6.40 28.73 11.31
N TYR A 135 5.78 28.29 12.42
CA TYR A 135 4.89 29.15 13.20
C TYR A 135 5.41 29.55 14.58
N PHE A 136 6.42 28.84 15.10
CA PHE A 136 6.91 29.08 16.47
C PHE A 136 8.39 29.45 16.55
N TYR A 137 9.24 29.03 15.59
CA TYR A 137 10.70 29.21 15.71
C TYR A 137 11.34 30.14 14.67
N THR A 138 10.74 30.42 13.52
CA THR A 138 11.21 31.53 12.66
C THR A 138 10.67 32.88 13.17
N PRO A 139 11.51 33.78 13.71
CA PRO A 139 11.11 35.16 13.91
C PRO A 139 10.95 35.81 12.53
N ILE A 140 9.90 36.63 12.37
CA ILE A 140 9.70 37.50 11.20
C ILE A 140 10.92 38.41 11.03
#